data_AF-A0A098ECN5-F1
#
_entry.id   AF-A0A098ECN5-F1
#
_cell.length_a   1.000
_cell.length_b   1.000
_cell.length_c   1.000
_cell.angle_alpha   90.00
_cell.angle_beta   90.00
_cell.angle_gamma   90.00
#
_symmetry.space_group_name_H-M   'P 1'
#
loop_
_entity.id
_entity.type
_entity.pdbx_description
1 polymer ?
#
loop_
_entity_poly.entity_id
_entity_poly.type
_entity_poly.pdbx_seq_one_letter_code
_entity_poly.pdbx_strand_id
1 'polypeptide(L)'
;METKTLLDIDYIIENNAPIIRLFYKIIAPEKNEYVKEVACVRNFTPYFYAVPKENIEGLENEIKQQNLAAITRTEKVKKFYQNNEVSVLKIYTNLPYNIREIREVIRNLPACKNTYEDNIPFTERYGIDTCTTFMESDKNLIIGAFDIETYNPKIMSRPSIDPILAIVMRKAD
;
A
#
# COMPACT_ATOMS: atom_id res chain seq x y z
N MET A 1 -13.98 23.31 -15.30
CA MET A 1 -12.68 23.00 -14.66
C MET A 1 -12.44 21.51 -14.82
N GLU A 2 -11.24 21.15 -15.27
CA GLU A 2 -10.83 19.76 -15.42
C GLU A 2 -10.97 19.03 -14.07
N THR A 3 -11.62 17.86 -14.08
CA THR A 3 -11.78 17.03 -12.89
C THR A 3 -10.87 15.82 -13.02
N LYS A 4 -9.94 15.66 -12.06
CA LYS A 4 -9.00 14.53 -12.00
C LYS A 4 -9.38 13.64 -10.82
N THR A 5 -9.96 12.48 -11.10
CA THR A 5 -10.42 11.52 -10.09
C THR A 5 -9.45 10.35 -10.00
N LEU A 6 -8.92 10.10 -8.81
CA LEU A 6 -8.17 8.88 -8.52
C LEU A 6 -9.12 7.70 -8.34
N LEU A 7 -8.92 6.64 -9.12
CA LEU A 7 -9.74 5.42 -9.08
C LEU A 7 -9.08 4.32 -8.26
N ASP A 8 -7.76 4.16 -8.40
CA ASP A 8 -7.02 3.09 -7.75
C ASP A 8 -5.54 3.46 -7.55
N ILE A 9 -4.87 2.75 -6.65
CA ILE A 9 -3.44 2.82 -6.41
C ILE A 9 -2.87 1.42 -6.32
N ASP A 10 -1.81 1.15 -7.10
CA ASP A 10 -0.97 -0.02 -6.86
C ASP A 10 0.52 0.36 -6.84
N TYR A 11 1.39 -0.64 -6.78
CA TYR A 11 2.81 -0.44 -7.00
C TYR A 11 3.43 -1.61 -7.76
N ILE A 12 4.50 -1.31 -8.47
CA ILE A 12 5.38 -2.30 -9.10
C ILE A 12 6.78 -2.16 -8.53
N ILE A 13 7.60 -3.20 -8.71
CA ILE A 13 9.04 -3.11 -8.46
C ILE A 13 9.75 -3.00 -9.81
N GLU A 14 10.49 -1.92 -10.00
CA GLU A 14 11.32 -1.69 -11.19
C GLU A 14 12.73 -1.32 -10.72
N ASN A 15 13.76 -1.97 -11.28
CA ASN A 15 15.16 -1.73 -10.89
C ASN A 15 15.41 -1.77 -9.38
N ASN A 16 14.80 -2.73 -8.67
CA ASN A 16 14.90 -2.91 -7.22
C ASN A 16 14.40 -1.71 -6.37
N ALA A 17 13.50 -0.89 -6.94
CA ALA A 17 12.84 0.22 -6.25
C ALA A 17 11.31 0.11 -6.40
N PRO A 18 10.54 0.47 -5.36
CA PRO A 18 9.09 0.48 -5.46
C PRO A 18 8.59 1.73 -6.18
N ILE A 19 7.67 1.55 -7.13
CA ILE A 19 7.07 2.62 -7.91
C ILE A 19 5.57 2.53 -7.74
N ILE A 20 4.99 3.54 -7.10
CA ILE A 20 3.55 3.64 -6.92
C ILE A 20 2.93 4.14 -8.22
N ARG A 21 1.83 3.52 -8.64
CA ARG A 21 1.03 3.93 -9.79
C ARG A 21 -0.32 4.42 -9.31
N LEU A 22 -0.69 5.60 -9.78
CA LEU A 22 -1.95 6.26 -9.46
C LEU A 22 -2.81 6.27 -10.71
N PHE A 23 -3.94 5.58 -10.67
CA PHE A 23 -4.83 5.42 -11.82
C PHE A 23 -5.90 6.51 -11.81
N TYR A 24 -5.73 7.49 -12.68
CA TYR A 24 -6.64 8.62 -12.79
C TYR A 24 -7.60 8.48 -13.96
N LYS A 25 -8.79 9.01 -13.74
CA LYS A 25 -9.69 9.43 -14.79
C LYS A 25 -9.79 10.95 -14.79
N ILE A 26 -9.60 11.53 -15.96
CA ILE A 26 -9.61 12.98 -16.17
C ILE A 26 -10.78 13.32 -17.07
N ILE A 27 -11.60 14.27 -16.67
CA ILE A 27 -12.76 14.77 -17.42
C ILE A 27 -12.54 16.24 -17.73
N ALA A 28 -12.48 16.57 -19.02
CA ALA A 28 -12.50 17.93 -19.52
C ALA A 28 -13.94 18.27 -19.97
N PRO A 29 -14.69 19.10 -19.23
CA PRO A 29 -16.11 19.35 -19.50
C PRO A 29 -16.39 19.90 -20.91
N GLU A 30 -15.43 20.63 -21.48
CA GLU A 30 -15.57 21.30 -22.78
C GLU A 30 -15.39 20.38 -24.00
N LYS A 31 -14.87 19.16 -23.82
CA LYS A 31 -14.63 18.22 -24.95
C LYS A 31 -15.55 17.00 -24.93
N ASN A 32 -16.36 16.82 -23.89
CA ASN A 32 -17.15 15.60 -23.65
C ASN A 32 -16.31 14.30 -23.77
N GLU A 33 -15.01 14.41 -23.52
CA GLU A 33 -14.02 13.34 -23.61
C GLU A 33 -13.42 13.10 -22.23
N TYR A 34 -13.08 11.84 -21.96
CA TYR A 34 -12.33 11.46 -20.77
C TYR A 34 -10.98 10.88 -21.18
N VAL A 35 -9.96 11.13 -20.35
CA VAL A 35 -8.62 10.57 -20.50
C VAL A 35 -8.32 9.69 -19.30
N LYS A 36 -7.66 8.56 -19.52
CA LYS A 36 -7.10 7.73 -18.46
C LYS A 36 -5.61 8.04 -18.36
N GLU A 37 -5.13 8.37 -17.17
CA GLU A 37 -3.72 8.69 -16.91
C GLU A 37 -3.20 7.77 -15.80
N VAL A 38 -1.96 7.31 -15.93
CA VAL A 38 -1.25 6.62 -14.86
C VAL A 38 -0.06 7.47 -14.43
N ALA A 39 -0.16 8.10 -13.26
CA ALA A 39 0.96 8.83 -12.69
C ALA A 39 1.85 7.88 -11.88
N CYS A 40 3.17 8.08 -11.92
CA CYS A 40 4.12 7.24 -11.20
C CYS A 40 4.89 8.02 -10.13
N VAL A 41 4.96 7.48 -8.92
CA VAL A 41 5.71 8.06 -7.79
C VAL A 41 6.85 7.12 -7.40
N ARG A 42 8.10 7.63 -7.48
CA ARG A 42 9.33 6.86 -7.25
C ARG A 42 10.02 7.16 -5.91
N ASN A 43 9.59 8.21 -5.21
CA ASN A 43 10.29 8.72 -4.02
C ASN A 43 9.58 8.36 -2.71
N PHE A 44 8.63 7.44 -2.74
CA PHE A 44 7.97 6.96 -1.53
C PHE A 44 8.73 5.75 -0.98
N THR A 45 9.25 5.87 0.23
CA THR A 45 10.08 4.82 0.83
C THR A 45 9.29 4.09 1.92
N PRO A 46 9.22 2.73 1.89
CA PRO A 46 8.54 1.96 2.91
C PRO A 46 9.20 2.14 4.28
N TYR A 47 8.39 2.22 5.34
CA TYR A 47 8.89 2.36 6.70
C TYR A 47 7.94 1.77 7.74
N PHE A 48 8.45 1.61 8.95
CA PHE A 48 7.67 1.30 10.15
C PHE A 48 8.35 1.91 11.38
N TYR A 49 7.76 1.74 12.57
CA TYR A 49 8.28 2.29 13.81
C TYR A 49 8.72 1.20 14.78
N ALA A 50 9.81 1.44 15.49
CA ALA A 50 10.26 0.64 16.62
C ALA A 50 10.34 1.51 17.89
N VAL A 51 9.81 1.00 18.99
CA VAL A 51 9.80 1.68 20.29
C VAL A 51 10.93 1.13 21.14
N PRO A 52 11.82 1.97 21.70
CA PRO A 52 12.87 1.49 22.59
C PRO A 52 12.29 1.01 23.92
N LYS A 53 12.92 0.00 24.52
CA LYS A 53 12.60 -0.50 25.85
C LYS A 53 13.14 0.41 26.95
N GLU A 54 14.36 0.90 26.78
CA GLU A 54 15.05 1.78 27.73
C GLU A 54 15.38 3.14 27.10
N ASN A 55 16.25 3.15 26.09
CA ASN A 55 16.70 4.37 25.42
C ASN A 55 16.82 4.16 23.90
N ILE A 56 16.72 5.24 23.14
CA ILE A 56 16.65 5.19 21.67
C ILE A 56 18.02 4.89 21.04
N GLU A 57 19.12 5.34 21.66
CA GLU A 57 20.49 5.09 21.21
C GLU A 57 20.84 3.59 21.26
N GLY A 58 20.46 2.90 22.34
CA GLY A 58 20.67 1.47 22.51
C GLY A 58 19.94 0.66 21.46
N LEU A 59 18.66 0.98 21.20
CA LEU A 59 17.89 0.34 20.13
C LEU A 59 18.53 0.59 18.75
N GLU A 60 18.92 1.83 18.46
CA GLU A 60 19.57 2.16 17.17
C GLU A 60 20.88 1.39 16.98
N ASN A 61 21.67 1.24 18.04
CA ASN A 61 22.92 0.48 18.01
C ASN A 61 22.67 -1.03 17.80
N GLU A 62 21.72 -1.64 18.51
CA GLU A 62 21.38 -3.06 18.32
C GLU A 62 20.86 -3.34 16.91
N ILE A 63 20.04 -2.43 16.34
CA ILE A 63 19.56 -2.55 14.95
C ILE A 63 20.74 -2.49 13.97
N LYS A 64 21.70 -1.57 14.16
CA LYS A 64 22.91 -1.48 13.32
C LYS A 64 23.75 -2.75 13.39
N GLN A 65 23.84 -3.38 14.56
CA GLN A 65 24.58 -4.65 14.73
C GLN A 65 23.95 -5.83 13.98
N GLN A 66 22.65 -5.79 13.67
CA GLN A 66 22.01 -6.83 12.84
C GLN A 66 22.51 -6.81 11.39
N ASN A 67 23.15 -5.73 10.95
CA ASN A 67 23.72 -5.58 9.60
C ASN A 67 22.73 -5.92 8.46
N LEU A 68 21.46 -5.50 8.64
CA LEU A 68 20.38 -5.77 7.70
C LEU A 68 20.48 -4.82 6.49
N ALA A 69 21.07 -5.30 5.39
CA ALA A 69 21.31 -4.51 4.17
C ALA A 69 20.05 -3.89 3.54
N ALA A 70 18.87 -4.43 3.84
CA ALA A 70 17.59 -3.93 3.37
C ALA A 70 17.10 -2.68 4.15
N ILE A 71 17.68 -2.36 5.31
CA ILE A 71 17.42 -1.10 6.03
C ILE A 71 18.24 0.01 5.36
N THR A 72 17.54 1.01 4.81
CA THR A 72 18.18 2.10 4.07
C THR A 72 18.59 3.25 4.98
N ARG A 73 17.80 3.53 6.02
CA ARG A 73 18.08 4.55 7.03
C ARG A 73 17.17 4.42 8.24
N THR A 74 17.56 5.07 9.33
CA THR A 74 16.76 5.22 10.55
C THR A 74 16.65 6.70 10.94
N GLU A 75 15.52 7.11 11.48
CA GLU A 75 15.27 8.47 11.97
C GLU A 75 14.69 8.44 13.37
N LYS A 76 15.22 9.26 14.28
CA LYS A 76 14.62 9.50 15.59
C LYS A 76 13.48 10.49 15.43
N VAL A 77 12.26 10.09 15.82
CA VAL A 77 11.07 10.94 15.72
C VAL A 77 10.27 10.88 17.02
N LYS A 78 9.54 11.96 17.32
CA LYS A 78 8.57 12.00 18.41
C LYS A 78 7.18 11.70 17.86
N LYS A 79 6.44 10.83 18.56
CA LYS A 79 5.07 10.43 18.22
C LYS A 79 4.21 10.42 19.48
N PHE A 80 2.90 10.41 19.32
CA PHE A 80 1.97 10.21 20.43
C PHE A 80 1.52 8.76 20.48
N TYR A 81 1.59 8.15 21.66
CA TYR A 81 1.05 6.83 21.94
C TYR A 81 0.25 6.88 23.24
N GLN A 82 -1.04 6.59 23.17
CA GLN A 82 -1.97 6.68 24.31
C GLN A 82 -1.86 8.03 25.05
N ASN A 83 -1.92 9.13 24.30
CA ASN A 83 -1.80 10.52 24.78
C ASN A 83 -0.46 10.91 25.43
N ASN A 84 0.56 10.06 25.35
CA ASN A 84 1.91 10.39 25.81
C ASN A 84 2.84 10.60 24.62
N GLU A 85 3.73 11.59 24.70
CA GLU A 85 4.81 11.76 23.74
C GLU A 85 5.87 10.66 23.96
N VAL A 86 6.19 9.92 22.91
CA VAL A 86 7.17 8.83 22.91
C VAL A 86 8.18 9.06 21.79
N SER A 87 9.46 8.98 22.12
CA SER A 87 10.54 8.95 21.14
C SER A 87 10.64 7.55 20.53
N VAL A 88 10.54 7.45 19.22
CA VAL A 88 10.57 6.18 18.47
C VAL A 88 11.58 6.26 17.34
N LEU A 89 12.04 5.10 16.87
CA LEU A 89 12.89 5.00 15.69
C LEU A 89 12.00 4.68 14.48
N LYS A 90 12.01 5.57 13.48
CA LYS A 90 11.43 5.33 12.17
C LYS A 90 12.45 4.60 11.31
N ILE A 91 12.09 3.41 10.85
CA ILE A 91 12.99 2.51 10.14
C ILE A 91 12.54 2.41 8.71
N TYR A 92 13.39 2.82 7.78
CA TYR A 92 13.13 2.77 6.35
C TYR A 92 13.76 1.52 5.75
N THR A 93 13.03 0.90 4.84
CA THR A 93 13.48 -0.28 4.10
C THR A 93 13.53 0.03 2.61
N ASN A 94 14.33 -0.70 1.84
CA ASN A 94 14.41 -0.50 0.40
C ASN A 94 13.14 -0.94 -0.33
N LEU A 95 12.48 -2.01 0.13
CA LEU A 95 11.31 -2.60 -0.53
C LEU A 95 10.22 -2.97 0.48
N PRO A 96 8.93 -2.80 0.14
CA PRO A 96 7.83 -3.03 1.08
C PRO A 96 7.81 -4.43 1.69
N TYR A 97 8.12 -5.45 0.90
CA TYR A 97 8.08 -6.84 1.37
C TYR A 97 9.15 -7.16 2.43
N ASN A 98 10.25 -6.37 2.47
CA ASN A 98 11.31 -6.55 3.46
C ASN A 98 10.88 -6.15 4.87
N ILE A 99 9.82 -5.33 5.01
CA ILE A 99 9.27 -4.97 6.33
C ILE A 99 8.88 -6.22 7.11
N ARG A 100 8.32 -7.25 6.45
CA ARG A 100 7.83 -8.47 7.13
C ARG A 100 8.95 -9.23 7.83
N GLU A 101 10.11 -9.35 7.21
CA GLU A 101 11.25 -10.05 7.82
C GLU A 101 11.94 -9.17 8.86
N ILE A 102 12.21 -7.91 8.50
CA ILE A 102 12.95 -6.97 9.35
C ILE A 102 12.18 -6.67 10.64
N ARG A 103 10.85 -6.52 10.59
CA ARG A 103 10.06 -6.25 11.80
C ARG A 103 10.15 -7.38 12.81
N GLU A 104 10.21 -8.64 12.37
CA GLU A 104 10.31 -9.79 13.28
C GLU A 104 11.68 -9.82 13.96
N VAL A 105 12.76 -9.56 13.21
CA VAL A 105 14.11 -9.44 13.78
C VAL A 105 14.14 -8.33 14.82
N ILE A 106 13.66 -7.13 14.46
CA ILE A 106 13.74 -5.95 15.33
C ILE A 106 12.85 -6.10 16.56
N ARG A 107 11.64 -6.66 16.42
CA ARG A 107 10.73 -6.88 17.57
C ARG A 107 11.31 -7.83 18.61
N ASN A 108 12.18 -8.76 18.19
CA ASN A 108 12.83 -9.72 19.09
C ASN A 108 14.15 -9.19 19.72
N LEU A 109 14.57 -7.96 19.38
CA LEU A 109 15.75 -7.36 20.00
C LEU A 109 15.50 -7.02 21.47
N PRO A 110 16.45 -7.30 22.40
CA PRO A 110 16.32 -6.95 23.81
C PRO A 110 16.01 -5.46 24.05
N ALA A 111 16.60 -4.56 23.26
CA ALA A 111 16.35 -3.12 23.35
C ALA A 111 15.03 -2.66 22.72
N CYS A 112 14.32 -3.52 21.98
CA CYS A 112 13.03 -3.18 21.38
C CYS A 112 11.89 -3.56 22.32
N LYS A 113 11.01 -2.59 22.62
CA LYS A 113 9.78 -2.85 23.36
C LYS A 113 8.70 -3.46 22.47
N ASN A 114 8.51 -2.85 21.29
CA ASN A 114 7.55 -3.30 20.29
C ASN A 114 7.79 -2.58 18.95
N THR A 115 7.16 -3.07 17.90
CA THR A 115 7.07 -2.42 16.58
C THR A 115 5.64 -1.98 16.29
N TYR A 116 5.47 -0.92 15.48
CA TYR A 116 4.16 -0.38 15.10
C TYR A 116 4.15 0.05 13.64
N GLU A 117 2.94 0.11 13.07
CA GLU A 117 2.70 0.45 11.66
C GLU A 117 3.53 -0.42 10.69
N ASP A 118 3.88 -1.63 11.13
CA ASP A 118 4.75 -2.57 10.44
C ASP A 118 3.97 -3.56 9.56
N ASN A 119 2.64 -3.39 9.47
CA ASN A 119 1.73 -4.21 8.69
C ASN A 119 0.71 -3.38 7.91
N ILE A 120 1.09 -2.15 7.53
CA ILE A 120 0.27 -1.32 6.63
C ILE A 120 0.70 -1.63 5.19
N PRO A 121 -0.20 -2.08 4.31
CA PRO A 121 0.07 -2.22 2.88
C PRO A 121 0.69 -0.94 2.30
N PHE A 122 1.65 -1.08 1.39
CA PHE A 122 2.44 0.05 0.91
C PHE A 122 1.62 1.14 0.21
N THR A 123 0.58 0.75 -0.52
CA THR A 123 -0.35 1.64 -1.22
C THR A 123 -1.26 2.39 -0.25
N GLU A 124 -1.73 1.71 0.80
CA GLU A 124 -2.50 2.33 1.89
C GLU A 124 -1.62 3.31 2.67
N ARG A 125 -0.38 2.93 2.99
CA ARG A 125 0.60 3.80 3.65
C ARG A 125 0.82 5.08 2.85
N TYR A 126 0.95 4.97 1.53
CA TYR A 126 1.03 6.13 0.65
C TYR A 126 -0.22 6.99 0.77
N GLY A 127 -1.41 6.41 0.55
CA GLY A 127 -2.66 7.15 0.63
C GLY A 127 -2.88 7.88 1.96
N ILE A 128 -2.53 7.25 3.09
CA ILE A 128 -2.59 7.84 4.42
C ILE A 128 -1.58 8.98 4.57
N ASP A 129 -0.32 8.77 4.15
CA ASP A 129 0.74 9.78 4.28
C ASP A 129 0.52 11.03 3.43
N THR A 130 -0.06 10.86 2.24
CA THR A 130 -0.32 11.96 1.31
C THR A 130 -1.73 12.52 1.41
N CYS A 131 -2.53 12.03 2.38
CA CYS A 131 -3.95 12.38 2.53
C CYS A 131 -4.70 12.26 1.20
N THR A 132 -4.43 11.21 0.44
CA THR A 132 -4.98 11.04 -0.90
C THR A 132 -6.46 10.73 -0.85
N THR A 133 -7.24 11.50 -1.60
CA THR A 133 -8.68 11.29 -1.75
C THR A 133 -8.96 10.43 -2.99
N PHE A 134 -9.63 9.31 -2.77
CA PHE A 134 -10.16 8.48 -3.84
C PHE A 134 -11.54 8.98 -4.25
N MET A 135 -11.90 8.77 -5.51
CA MET A 135 -13.28 8.93 -5.98
C MET A 135 -13.87 10.32 -5.68
N GLU A 136 -13.06 11.39 -5.79
CA GLU A 136 -13.51 12.78 -5.62
C GLU A 136 -14.70 13.15 -6.53
N SER A 137 -14.84 12.45 -7.66
CA SER A 137 -16.04 12.49 -8.49
C SER A 137 -16.34 11.11 -9.05
N ASP A 138 -17.60 10.71 -9.00
CA ASP A 138 -18.14 9.50 -9.61
C ASP A 138 -18.77 9.75 -11.00
N LYS A 139 -18.70 10.98 -11.50
CA LYS A 139 -19.37 11.38 -12.74
C LYS A 139 -18.78 10.68 -13.96
N ASN A 140 -19.69 10.28 -14.86
CA ASN A 140 -19.40 9.69 -16.17
C ASN A 140 -18.54 8.40 -16.11
N LEU A 141 -18.47 7.71 -14.96
CA LEU A 141 -17.76 6.44 -14.89
C LEU A 141 -18.40 5.43 -15.86
N ILE A 142 -17.56 4.72 -16.61
CA ILE A 142 -18.04 3.64 -17.46
C ILE A 142 -18.19 2.43 -16.56
N ILE A 143 -19.44 2.12 -16.22
CA ILE A 143 -19.79 1.01 -15.35
C ILE A 143 -20.26 -0.15 -16.23
N GLY A 144 -19.76 -1.34 -15.94
CA GLY A 144 -20.20 -2.59 -16.55
C GLY A 144 -20.50 -3.61 -15.47
N ALA A 145 -21.63 -4.30 -15.61
CA ALA A 145 -21.98 -5.47 -14.81
C ALA A 145 -21.75 -6.73 -15.65
N PHE A 146 -21.30 -7.81 -15.03
CA PHE A 146 -21.24 -9.12 -15.65
C PHE A 146 -21.68 -10.20 -14.66
N ASP A 147 -22.17 -11.30 -15.19
CA ASP A 147 -22.57 -12.50 -14.44
C ASP A 147 -22.14 -13.76 -15.19
N ILE A 148 -21.90 -14.85 -14.47
CA ILE A 148 -21.43 -16.12 -15.05
C ILE A 148 -22.23 -17.31 -14.52
N GLU A 149 -22.50 -18.25 -15.41
CA GLU A 149 -23.05 -19.57 -15.05
C GLU A 149 -21.98 -20.63 -15.23
N THR A 150 -21.90 -21.58 -14.30
CA THR A 150 -20.89 -22.65 -14.35
C THR A 150 -21.52 -24.01 -14.23
N TYR A 151 -20.88 -25.01 -14.81
CA TYR A 151 -21.31 -26.40 -14.62
C TYR A 151 -21.05 -26.82 -13.17
N ASN A 152 -22.09 -27.22 -12.41
CA ASN A 152 -21.94 -27.56 -10.99
C ASN A 152 -22.62 -28.89 -10.58
N PRO A 153 -22.35 -30.02 -11.28
CA PRO A 153 -23.08 -31.28 -11.06
C PRO A 153 -22.97 -31.83 -9.63
N LYS A 154 -22.00 -31.36 -8.84
CA LYS A 154 -21.78 -31.73 -7.44
C LYS A 154 -22.08 -30.58 -6.47
N ILE A 155 -23.03 -29.70 -6.82
CA ILE A 155 -23.46 -28.51 -6.05
C ILE A 155 -22.40 -27.39 -6.06
N MET A 156 -21.13 -27.74 -5.89
CA MET A 156 -20.01 -26.82 -6.08
C MET A 156 -19.28 -27.12 -7.39
N SER A 157 -19.00 -26.06 -8.14
CA SER A 157 -18.18 -26.10 -9.35
C SER A 157 -16.71 -26.30 -8.98
N ARG A 158 -15.99 -27.02 -9.83
CA ARG A 158 -14.54 -27.26 -9.73
C ARG A 158 -13.86 -26.51 -10.88
N PRO A 159 -13.28 -25.31 -10.64
CA PRO A 159 -12.78 -24.44 -11.72
C PRO A 159 -11.75 -25.09 -12.66
N SER A 160 -11.04 -26.13 -12.20
CA SER A 160 -10.06 -26.84 -13.01
C SER A 160 -10.65 -27.75 -14.09
N ILE A 161 -11.94 -28.11 -14.00
CA ILE A 161 -12.56 -29.13 -14.87
C ILE A 161 -14.01 -28.82 -15.25
N ASP A 162 -14.75 -28.11 -14.40
CA ASP A 162 -16.12 -27.75 -14.67
C ASP A 162 -16.15 -26.40 -15.43
N PRO A 163 -16.68 -26.36 -16.67
CA PRO A 163 -16.59 -25.16 -17.51
C PRO A 163 -17.55 -24.05 -17.08
N ILE A 164 -17.25 -22.83 -17.53
CA ILE A 164 -18.20 -21.73 -17.60
C ILE A 164 -19.19 -22.03 -18.73
N LEU A 165 -20.49 -22.01 -18.42
CA LEU A 165 -21.59 -22.28 -19.34
C LEU A 165 -22.11 -21.01 -20.02
N ALA A 166 -22.15 -19.89 -19.30
CA ALA A 166 -22.57 -18.60 -19.84
C ALA A 166 -21.79 -17.45 -19.19
N ILE A 167 -21.60 -16.38 -19.96
CA ILE A 167 -21.12 -15.09 -19.48
C ILE A 167 -22.08 -14.04 -20.03
N VAL A 168 -22.71 -13.29 -19.14
CA VAL A 168 -23.63 -12.20 -19.49
C VAL A 168 -22.99 -10.89 -19.06
N MET A 169 -23.07 -9.86 -19.89
CA MET A 169 -22.52 -8.54 -19.57
C MET A 169 -23.50 -7.44 -19.99
N ARG A 170 -23.62 -6.41 -19.16
CA ARG A 170 -24.41 -5.21 -19.43
C ARG A 170 -23.58 -3.97 -19.07
N LYS A 171 -23.49 -3.03 -20.00
CA LYS A 171 -23.01 -1.67 -19.70
C LYS A 171 -24.14 -0.92 -18.98
N ALA A 172 -23.81 -0.23 -17.88
CA ALA A 172 -24.78 0.65 -17.22
C ALA A 172 -25.12 1.82 -18.15
N ASP A 173 -26.40 2.17 -18.20
CA ASP A 173 -26.93 3.28 -18.99
C ASP A 173 -26.55 4.64 -18.37
#